data_AF-C1MNB9-F1
#
_entry.id   AF-C1MNB9-F1
#
_cell.length_a   1.000
_cell.length_b   1.000
_cell.length_c   1.000
_cell.angle_alpha   90.00
_cell.angle_beta   90.00
_cell.angle_gamma   90.00
#
_symmetry.space_group_name_H-M   'P 1'
#
loop_
_entity.id
_entity.type
_entity.pdbx_description
1 polymer ?
#
loop_
_entity_poly.entity_id
_entity_poly.type
_entity_poly.pdbx_seq_one_letter_code
_entity_poly.pdbx_strand_id
1 'polypeptide(L)'
;MFAFKGSYQAEVTVGENEAGESAIRRFRRAVMNSGHINETRRRRYFENPQDIKKRKQSTPRKKKGAKPRTAAQALAEKEQAAMNPRERRGGFGNANNGGEGRR
;
A
#
# COMPACT_ATOMS: atom_id res chain seq x y z
N MET A 1 -26.04 7.89 -15.00
CA MET A 1 -24.96 8.29 -14.07
C MET A 1 -25.13 9.77 -13.74
N PHE A 2 -25.67 10.11 -12.57
CA PHE A 2 -25.73 11.49 -12.12
C PHE A 2 -24.47 11.79 -11.30
N ALA A 3 -23.43 12.30 -11.94
CA ALA A 3 -22.25 12.80 -11.25
C ALA A 3 -22.51 14.25 -10.81
N PHE A 4 -22.33 14.52 -9.52
CA PHE A 4 -22.37 15.89 -8.98
C PHE A 4 -21.27 16.73 -9.64
N LYS A 5 -21.63 17.86 -10.25
CA LYS A 5 -20.76 18.68 -11.10
C LYS A 5 -19.89 19.63 -10.25
N GLY A 6 -19.05 19.06 -9.37
CA GLY A 6 -18.16 19.81 -8.48
C GLY A 6 -16.83 19.09 -8.25
N SER A 7 -15.83 19.79 -7.71
CA SER A 7 -14.54 19.17 -7.35
C SER A 7 -14.65 18.38 -6.05
N TYR A 8 -14.32 17.09 -6.07
CA TYR A 8 -14.34 16.21 -4.90
C TYR A 8 -12.92 15.70 -4.56
N GLN A 9 -12.65 15.55 -3.27
CA GLN A 9 -11.38 14.98 -2.77
C GLN A 9 -11.45 13.45 -2.61
N ALA A 10 -12.65 12.89 -2.45
CA ALA A 10 -12.90 11.45 -2.42
C ALA A 10 -14.32 11.17 -2.96
N GLU A 11 -14.42 10.34 -4.00
CA GLU A 11 -15.69 9.85 -4.55
C GLU A 11 -15.65 8.32 -4.55
N VAL A 12 -16.77 7.70 -4.17
CA VAL A 12 -16.95 6.25 -4.24
C VAL A 12 -18.33 5.95 -4.80
N THR A 13 -18.37 5.40 -6.02
CA THR A 13 -19.60 4.88 -6.60
C THR A 13 -19.88 3.47 -6.05
N VAL A 14 -21.11 3.23 -5.62
CA VAL A 14 -21.59 1.94 -5.11
C VAL A 14 -22.22 1.16 -6.25
N GLY A 15 -21.91 -0.13 -6.35
CA GLY A 15 -22.50 -1.02 -7.34
C GLY A 15 -23.77 -1.70 -6.83
N GLU A 16 -24.58 -2.23 -7.73
CA GLU A 16 -25.92 -2.80 -7.42
C GLU A 16 -25.87 -4.02 -6.48
N ASN A 17 -24.75 -4.76 -6.45
CA ASN A 17 -24.59 -5.99 -5.66
C ASN A 17 -23.57 -5.87 -4.49
N GLU A 18 -23.34 -4.66 -3.97
CA GLU A 18 -22.40 -4.48 -2.86
C GLU A 18 -23.09 -4.43 -1.49
N ALA A 19 -22.57 -5.20 -0.52
CA ALA A 19 -22.96 -5.07 0.87
C ALA A 19 -22.60 -3.68 1.43
N GLY A 20 -23.54 -3.01 2.10
CA GLY A 20 -23.37 -1.63 2.57
C GLY A 20 -22.10 -1.38 3.41
N GLU A 21 -21.67 -2.35 4.22
CA GLU A 21 -20.41 -2.23 4.96
C GLU A 21 -19.16 -2.18 4.07
N SER A 22 -19.17 -2.88 2.93
CA SER A 22 -18.07 -2.85 1.97
C SER A 22 -17.91 -1.45 1.39
N ALA A 23 -19.03 -0.81 1.01
CA ALA A 23 -19.04 0.54 0.48
C ALA A 23 -18.45 1.54 1.50
N ILE A 24 -18.85 1.41 2.77
CA ILE A 24 -18.31 2.24 3.87
C ILE A 24 -16.81 2.00 4.06
N ARG A 25 -16.34 0.75 4.00
CA ARG A 25 -14.90 0.43 4.10
C ARG A 25 -14.11 1.05 2.95
N ARG A 26 -14.62 1.01 1.71
CA ARG A 26 -13.99 1.66 0.54
C ARG A 26 -13.95 3.18 0.71
N PHE A 27 -15.06 3.77 1.13
CA PHE A 27 -15.13 5.20 1.40
C PHE A 27 -14.14 5.64 2.47
N ARG A 28 -14.07 4.95 3.62
CA ARG A 28 -13.08 5.24 4.67
C ARG A 28 -11.65 5.18 4.14
N ARG A 29 -11.32 4.19 3.30
CA ARG A 29 -9.99 4.12 2.66
C ARG A 29 -9.74 5.29 1.71
N ALA A 30 -10.70 5.67 0.88
CA ALA A 30 -10.58 6.83 -0.02
C ALA A 30 -10.36 8.14 0.75
N VAL A 31 -11.07 8.34 1.85
CA VAL A 31 -10.93 9.48 2.75
C VAL A 31 -9.56 9.50 3.44
N MET A 32 -9.09 8.35 3.93
CA MET A 32 -7.76 8.25 4.53
C MET A 32 -6.63 8.47 3.50
N ASN A 33 -6.80 7.96 2.28
CA ASN A 33 -5.79 8.07 1.22
C ASN A 33 -5.68 9.48 0.64
N SER A 34 -6.79 10.21 0.52
CA SER A 34 -6.78 11.60 0.05
C SER A 34 -6.08 12.56 1.03
N GLY A 35 -5.88 12.16 2.29
CA GLY A 35 -5.02 12.88 3.24
C GLY A 35 -5.57 14.21 3.74
N HIS A 36 -6.75 14.63 3.29
CA HIS A 36 -7.36 15.93 3.63
C HIS A 36 -7.63 16.07 5.14
N ILE A 37 -8.00 14.98 5.84
CA ILE A 37 -8.14 15.01 7.32
C ILE A 37 -6.82 15.40 7.99
N ASN A 38 -5.72 14.81 7.56
CA ASN A 38 -4.39 15.09 8.13
C ASN A 38 -3.95 16.51 7.77
N GLU A 39 -4.25 16.98 6.57
CA GLU A 39 -3.90 18.34 6.14
C GLU A 39 -4.70 19.40 6.90
N THR A 40 -6.01 19.21 7.11
CA THR A 40 -6.83 20.13 7.91
C THR A 40 -6.33 20.19 9.36
N ARG A 41 -5.96 19.05 9.95
CA ARG A 41 -5.36 19.02 11.29
C ARG A 41 -4.03 19.77 11.35
N ARG A 42 -3.19 19.64 10.32
CA ARG A 42 -1.92 20.35 10.23
C ARG A 42 -2.10 21.86 10.10
N ARG A 43 -3.05 22.30 9.27
CA ARG A 43 -3.30 23.72 9.01
C ARG A 43 -4.07 24.45 10.11
N ARG A 44 -4.54 23.73 11.14
CA ARG A 44 -5.27 24.33 12.26
C ARG A 44 -4.45 25.37 13.02
N TYR A 45 -3.13 25.19 13.09
CA TYR A 45 -2.21 26.11 13.77
C TYR A 45 -1.00 26.41 12.87
N PHE A 46 -0.33 27.52 13.13
CA PHE A 46 0.91 27.86 12.45
C PHE A 46 2.01 26.84 12.79
N GLU A 47 2.77 26.42 11.78
CA GLU A 47 3.87 25.46 11.90
C GLU A 47 5.19 26.17 11.59
N ASN A 48 6.12 26.18 12.55
CA ASN A 48 7.43 26.79 12.35
C ASN A 48 8.26 26.03 11.30
N PRO A 49 9.29 26.65 10.68
CA PRO A 49 10.15 25.98 9.70
C PRO A 49 10.82 24.71 10.24
N GLN A 50 11.15 24.69 11.53
CA GLN A 50 11.72 23.52 12.20
C GLN A 50 10.69 22.39 12.35
N ASP A 51 9.45 22.72 12.71
CA ASP A 51 8.38 21.74 12.87
C ASP A 51 7.99 21.14 11.53
N ILE A 52 7.98 21.93 10.45
CA ILE A 52 7.83 21.45 9.07
C ILE A 52 8.92 20.41 8.73
N LYS A 53 10.19 20.68 9.09
CA LYS A 53 11.30 19.74 8.86
C LYS A 53 11.12 18.46 9.66
N LYS A 54 10.82 18.56 10.96
CA LYS A 54 10.58 17.40 11.85
C LYS A 54 9.44 16.53 11.34
N ARG A 55 8.31 17.15 10.94
CA ARG A 55 7.16 16.43 10.40
C ARG A 55 7.47 15.70 9.09
N LYS A 56 8.21 16.34 8.16
CA LYS A 56 8.62 15.68 6.91
C LYS A 56 9.53 14.48 7.13
N GLN A 57 10.36 14.51 8.17
CA GLN A 57 11.22 13.40 8.56
C GLN A 57 10.46 12.28 9.29
N SER A 58 9.48 12.64 10.12
CA SER A 58 8.68 11.67 10.89
C SER A 58 7.57 11.00 10.07
N THR A 59 7.06 11.65 9.01
CA THR A 59 6.13 11.00 8.09
C THR A 59 6.81 9.82 7.42
N PRO A 60 6.34 8.57 7.65
CA PRO A 60 6.95 7.41 7.04
C PRO A 60 6.87 7.53 5.53
N ARG A 61 8.01 7.58 4.84
CA ARG A 61 8.07 7.36 3.40
C ARG A 61 7.65 5.91 3.17
N LYS A 62 6.36 5.65 3.04
CA LYS A 62 5.87 4.32 2.69
C LYS A 62 6.46 3.96 1.33
N LYS A 63 7.20 2.84 1.32
CA LYS A 63 7.80 2.07 0.21
C LYS A 63 9.29 2.35 -0.08
N LYS A 64 10.15 1.49 0.47
CA LYS A 64 10.91 0.51 -0.34
C LYS A 64 10.90 -0.82 0.44
N GLY A 65 10.83 -1.91 -0.31
CA GLY A 65 10.30 -3.22 0.09
C GLY A 65 10.94 -3.85 1.33
N ALA A 66 10.11 -4.63 2.02
CA ALA A 66 10.44 -5.50 3.15
C ALA A 66 11.11 -4.79 4.34
N LYS A 67 11.00 -5.42 5.51
CA LYS A 67 11.78 -5.05 6.70
C LYS A 67 13.25 -4.91 6.27
N PRO A 68 14.06 -4.00 6.84
CA PRO A 68 15.50 -4.16 6.72
C PRO A 68 15.80 -5.54 7.30
N ARG A 69 16.06 -6.54 6.44
CA ARG A 69 16.82 -7.72 6.85
C ARG A 69 18.03 -7.12 7.54
N THR A 70 18.24 -7.45 8.81
CA THR A 70 19.43 -6.92 9.49
C THR A 70 20.64 -7.27 8.61
N ALA A 71 21.67 -6.44 8.56
CA ALA A 71 22.81 -6.69 7.67
C ALA A 71 23.37 -8.12 7.85
N ALA A 72 23.32 -8.63 9.10
CA ALA A 72 23.62 -10.00 9.47
C ALA A 72 22.74 -11.06 8.77
N GLN A 73 21.43 -10.84 8.68
CA GLN A 73 20.51 -11.76 7.99
C GLN A 73 20.74 -11.80 6.48
N ALA A 74 21.11 -10.68 5.86
CA ALA A 74 21.42 -10.62 4.43
C ALA A 74 22.76 -11.32 4.08
N LEU A 75 23.76 -11.25 4.98
CA LEU A 75 25.03 -11.96 4.85
C LEU A 75 24.86 -13.47 5.02
N ALA A 76 24.12 -13.90 6.03
CA ALA A 76 23.85 -15.32 6.28
C ALA A 76 23.12 -15.99 5.09
N GLU A 77 22.17 -15.31 4.46
CA GLU A 77 21.45 -15.82 3.28
C GLU A 77 22.38 -15.93 2.05
N LYS A 78 23.34 -15.00 1.89
CA LYS A 78 24.32 -15.03 0.79
C LYS A 78 25.36 -16.15 0.97
N GLU A 79 25.80 -16.41 2.19
CA GLU A 79 26.70 -17.52 2.53
C GLU A 79 26.00 -18.87 2.34
N GLN A 80 24.76 -19.02 2.82
CA GLN A 80 23.97 -20.24 2.62
C GLN A 80 23.67 -20.49 1.13
N ALA A 81 23.37 -19.44 0.35
CA ALA A 81 23.15 -19.54 -1.10
C ALA A 81 24.43 -19.87 -1.90
N ALA A 82 25.62 -19.59 -1.36
CA ALA A 82 26.90 -19.98 -1.95
C ALA A 82 27.24 -21.45 -1.67
N MET A 83 26.78 -22.00 -0.55
CA MET A 83 27.01 -23.39 -0.16
C MET A 83 26.13 -24.41 -0.91
N ASN A 84 25.02 -23.97 -1.53
CA ASN A 84 24.10 -24.88 -2.22
C ASN A 84 23.82 -24.47 -3.69
N PRO A 85 24.78 -24.62 -4.61
CA PRO A 85 24.61 -24.25 -6.02
C PRO A 85 23.64 -25.14 -6.81
N ARG A 86 23.15 -26.24 -6.21
CA ARG A 86 22.33 -27.27 -6.89
C ARG A 86 20.84 -26.94 -7.05
N GLU A 87 20.33 -25.87 -6.43
CA GLU A 87 18.90 -25.52 -6.50
C GLU A 87 18.56 -24.41 -7.52
N ARG A 88 19.53 -23.98 -8.35
CA ARG A 88 19.32 -22.91 -9.36
C ARG A 88 18.71 -23.36 -10.69
N ARG A 89 18.32 -24.64 -10.83
CA ARG A 89 17.55 -25.13 -12.00
C ARG A 89 16.17 -25.59 -11.53
N GLY A 90 15.23 -24.65 -11.45
CA GLY A 90 13.81 -24.97 -11.32
C GLY A 90 13.05 -23.88 -10.60
N GLY A 91 12.26 -23.09 -11.35
CA GLY A 91 11.20 -22.30 -10.73
C GLY A 91 11.00 -20.89 -11.27
N PHE A 92 10.68 -20.75 -12.55
CA PHE A 92 9.80 -19.66 -13.02
C PHE A 92 8.68 -20.28 -13.85
N GLY A 93 7.66 -20.75 -13.15
CA GLY A 93 6.37 -21.16 -13.71
C GLY A 93 5.26 -20.52 -12.89
N ASN A 94 4.77 -19.37 -13.34
CA ASN A 94 3.55 -18.76 -12.81
C ASN A 94 2.35 -19.50 -13.41
N ALA A 95 1.86 -20.52 -12.72
CA ALA A 95 0.64 -21.24 -13.11
C ALA A 95 -0.54 -20.66 -12.32
N ASN A 96 -1.11 -19.58 -12.85
CA ASN A 96 -2.49 -19.21 -12.55
C ASN A 96 -3.37 -19.92 -13.59
N ASN A 97 -3.97 -21.05 -13.24
CA ASN A 97 -5.12 -21.60 -13.96
C ASN A 97 -6.04 -22.28 -12.95
N GLY A 98 -7.21 -21.67 -12.80
CA GLY A 98 -8.36 -22.28 -12.16
C GLY A 98 -8.78 -23.56 -12.88
N GLY A 99 -9.46 -24.43 -12.16
CA GLY A 99 -9.94 -25.68 -12.69
C GLY A 99 -11.07 -25.50 -13.71
N GLU A 100 -11.08 -26.37 -14.70
CA GLU A 100 -12.31 -26.92 -15.27
C GLU A 100 -11.98 -28.28 -15.87
N GLY A 101 -12.67 -29.31 -15.35
CA GLY A 101 -12.55 -30.67 -15.83
C GLY A 101 -13.42 -30.90 -17.05
N ARG A 102 -12.80 -31.44 -18.10
CA ARG A 102 -13.33 -32.44 -19.04
C ARG A 102 -14.76 -32.23 -19.58
N ARG A 103 -14.85 -31.80 -20.85
CA ARG A 103 -15.27 -32.67 -21.96
C ARG A 103 -14.40 -32.40 -23.17
#